data_AF-A0A820JBQ5-F1
#
_entry.id   AF-A0A820JBQ5-F1
#
_cell.length_a   1.000
_cell.length_b   1.000
_cell.length_c   1.000
_cell.angle_alpha   90.00
_cell.angle_beta   90.00
_cell.angle_gamma   90.00
#
_symmetry.space_group_name_H-M   'P 1'
#
loop_
_entity.id
_entity.type
_entity.pdbx_description
1 polymer ?
#
loop_
_entity_poly.entity_id
_entity_poly.type
_entity_poly.pdbx_seq_one_letter_code
_entity_poly.pdbx_strand_id
1 'polypeptide(L)'
;MKHFPGSADGVVVAGGNGNGTAINQLNFPAGIYFDSRSNSLVIANRGANNIVRWVIGSTTWTLLAGNRNGMSGSSSILLNSPSTVTFDSMKN
;
A
#
# COMPACT_ATOMS: atom_id res chain seq x y z
N MET A 1 -9.73 -6.43 -1.70
CA MET A 1 -11.11 -6.44 -2.22
C MET A 1 -12.04 -5.93 -1.13
N LYS A 2 -13.00 -5.05 -1.46
CA LYS A 2 -14.02 -4.57 -0.52
C LYS A 2 -15.38 -5.12 -0.98
N HIS A 3 -16.10 -5.77 -0.08
CA HIS A 3 -17.48 -6.19 -0.30
C HIS A 3 -18.43 -5.11 0.20
N PHE A 4 -19.43 -4.76 -0.62
CA PHE A 4 -20.58 -3.99 -0.17
C PHE A 4 -21.73 -4.97 0.14
N PRO A 5 -22.43 -4.86 1.29
CA PRO A 5 -23.60 -5.69 1.55
C PRO A 5 -24.62 -5.51 0.42
N GLY A 6 -24.93 -6.58 -0.32
CA GLY A 6 -25.85 -6.56 -1.47
C GLY A 6 -25.20 -6.43 -2.85
N SER A 7 -23.87 -6.27 -2.95
CA SER A 7 -23.14 -6.36 -4.21
C SER A 7 -22.51 -7.76 -4.36
N ALA A 8 -22.86 -8.46 -5.44
CA ALA A 8 -22.33 -9.79 -5.75
C ALA A 8 -20.83 -9.78 -6.08
N ASP A 9 -20.29 -8.62 -6.47
CA ASP A 9 -18.91 -8.47 -6.94
C ASP A 9 -18.07 -7.65 -5.97
N GLY A 10 -16.94 -8.21 -5.55
CA GLY A 10 -15.94 -7.47 -4.78
C GLY A 10 -15.25 -6.41 -5.63
N VAL A 11 -15.12 -5.19 -5.13
CA VAL A 11 -14.40 -4.13 -5.84
C VAL A 11 -12.90 -4.21 -5.54
N VAL A 12 -12.07 -4.13 -6.58
CA VAL A 12 -10.62 -3.97 -6.44
C VAL A 12 -10.35 -2.56 -5.91
N VAL A 13 -9.78 -2.49 -4.71
CA VAL A 13 -9.55 -1.23 -3.99
C VAL A 13 -8.09 -0.79 -3.96
N ALA A 14 -7.18 -1.64 -4.42
CA ALA A 14 -5.76 -1.38 -4.64
C ALA A 14 -5.17 -2.45 -5.57
N GLY A 15 -4.22 -2.06 -6.43
CA GLY A 15 -3.59 -2.96 -7.41
C GLY A 15 -4.51 -3.33 -8.58
N GLY A 16 -4.46 -4.59 -9.03
CA GLY A 16 -5.27 -5.10 -10.15
C GLY A 16 -4.64 -4.97 -11.54
N ASN A 17 -3.51 -4.27 -11.67
CA ASN A 17 -2.82 -4.06 -12.95
C ASN A 17 -1.58 -4.97 -13.13
N GLY A 18 -1.59 -6.15 -12.51
CA GLY A 18 -0.43 -7.05 -12.47
C GLY A 18 0.60 -6.70 -11.41
N ASN A 19 1.57 -7.60 -11.22
CA ASN A 19 2.70 -7.41 -10.31
C ASN A 19 3.72 -6.42 -10.93
N GLY A 20 4.18 -5.45 -10.14
CA GLY A 20 5.23 -4.53 -10.58
C GLY A 20 5.40 -3.31 -9.67
N THR A 21 6.30 -2.41 -10.09
CA THR A 21 6.71 -1.22 -9.31
C THR A 21 6.08 0.08 -9.82
N ALA A 22 5.23 0.02 -10.85
CA ALA A 22 4.51 1.19 -11.33
C ALA A 22 3.52 1.73 -10.28
N ILE A 23 3.15 3.00 -10.39
CA ILE A 23 2.27 3.70 -9.42
C ILE A 23 0.84 3.13 -9.34
N ASN A 24 0.46 2.28 -10.28
CA ASN A 24 -0.82 1.58 -10.35
C ASN A 24 -0.66 0.07 -10.10
N GLN A 25 0.51 -0.39 -9.66
CA GLN A 25 0.83 -1.78 -9.40
C GLN A 25 1.30 -1.99 -7.95
N LEU A 26 1.23 -3.24 -7.50
CA LEU A 26 1.80 -3.70 -6.23
C LEU A 26 2.70 -4.90 -6.52
N ASN A 27 3.80 -5.02 -5.79
CA ASN A 27 4.78 -6.09 -5.90
C ASN A 27 4.88 -6.87 -4.58
N PHE A 28 4.33 -8.09 -4.56
CA PHE A 28 4.29 -8.98 -3.39
C PHE A 28 3.95 -8.27 -2.06
N PRO A 29 2.79 -7.59 -1.95
CA PRO A 29 2.44 -6.88 -0.72
C PRO A 29 2.32 -7.85 0.48
N ALA A 30 2.84 -7.45 1.64
CA ALA A 30 2.92 -8.31 2.83
C ALA A 30 1.98 -7.89 3.96
N GLY A 31 1.49 -6.64 3.96
CA GLY A 31 0.60 -6.12 4.99
C GLY A 31 -0.27 -4.98 4.47
N ILE A 32 -1.48 -4.88 5.02
CA ILE A 32 -2.44 -3.82 4.70
C ILE A 32 -3.05 -3.26 5.99
N TYR A 33 -3.29 -1.95 6.00
CA TYR A 33 -4.02 -1.26 7.06
C TYR A 33 -5.05 -0.32 6.44
N PHE A 34 -6.25 -0.27 6.99
CA PHE A 34 -7.29 0.66 6.54
C PHE A 34 -7.33 1.89 7.47
N ASP A 35 -7.00 3.05 6.91
CA ASP A 35 -7.19 4.34 7.55
C ASP A 35 -8.59 4.87 7.22
N SER A 36 -9.50 4.75 8.18
CA SER A 36 -10.88 5.21 8.06
C SER A 36 -11.03 6.72 8.03
N ARG A 37 -10.08 7.50 8.58
CA ARG A 37 -10.15 8.98 8.56
C ARG A 37 -9.95 9.52 7.16
N SER A 38 -9.03 8.90 6.43
CA SER A 38 -8.63 9.33 5.11
C SER A 38 -9.16 8.43 3.99
N ASN A 39 -10.01 7.46 4.34
CA ASN A 39 -10.61 6.45 3.47
C ASN A 39 -9.57 5.82 2.52
N SER A 40 -8.47 5.34 3.09
CA SER A 40 -7.30 4.85 2.34
C SER A 40 -6.74 3.56 2.92
N LEU A 41 -6.07 2.78 2.07
CA LEU A 41 -5.24 1.66 2.48
C LEU A 41 -3.80 2.09 2.58
N VAL A 42 -3.12 1.70 3.66
CA VAL A 42 -1.67 1.75 3.79
C VAL A 42 -1.16 0.33 3.54
N ILE A 43 -0.25 0.16 2.59
CA ILE A 43 0.15 -1.15 2.08
C ILE A 43 1.67 -1.27 2.18
N ALA A 44 2.15 -2.30 2.87
CA ALA A 44 3.55 -2.73 2.83
C ALA A 44 3.79 -3.47 1.51
N ASN A 45 4.28 -2.73 0.52
CA ASN A 45 4.55 -3.21 -0.83
C ASN A 45 5.96 -3.81 -0.87
N ARG A 46 6.08 -4.99 -0.26
CA ARG A 46 7.36 -5.62 0.14
C ARG A 46 8.31 -5.85 -1.04
N GLY A 47 7.82 -6.33 -2.18
CA GLY A 47 8.65 -6.53 -3.37
C GLY A 47 9.20 -5.24 -3.98
N ALA A 48 8.60 -4.10 -3.67
CA ALA A 48 9.09 -2.77 -4.07
C ALA A 48 9.86 -2.05 -2.95
N ASN A 49 10.01 -2.67 -1.77
CA ASN A 49 10.62 -2.08 -0.57
C ASN A 49 10.06 -0.69 -0.22
N ASN A 50 8.74 -0.52 -0.33
CA ASN A 50 8.07 0.72 0.03
C ASN A 50 6.75 0.50 0.79
N ILE A 51 6.34 1.52 1.53
CA ILE A 51 4.99 1.65 2.08
C ILE A 51 4.27 2.69 1.25
N VAL A 52 3.10 2.32 0.74
CA VAL A 52 2.30 3.16 -0.13
C VAL A 52 0.91 3.39 0.46
N ARG A 53 0.32 4.53 0.15
CA ARG A 53 -1.08 4.82 0.44
C ARG A 53 -1.90 4.71 -0.84
N TRP A 54 -2.97 3.94 -0.78
CA TRP A 54 -3.94 3.80 -1.86
C TRP A 54 -5.29 4.32 -1.38
N VAL A 55 -5.72 5.48 -1.90
CA VAL A 55 -7.05 6.03 -1.58
C VAL A 55 -8.11 5.15 -2.22
N ILE A 56 -9.15 4.75 -1.48
CA ILE A 56 -10.22 3.92 -2.03
C ILE A 56 -10.91 4.68 -3.17
N GLY A 57 -10.95 4.09 -4.37
CA GLY A 57 -11.45 4.72 -5.59
C GLY A 57 -10.38 5.38 -6.46
N SER A 58 -9.14 5.50 -5.98
CA SER A 58 -7.98 5.88 -6.80
C SER A 58 -7.52 4.70 -7.66
N THR A 59 -6.88 5.02 -8.79
CA THR A 59 -6.18 4.06 -9.66
C THR A 59 -4.68 3.99 -9.40
N THR A 60 -4.16 4.87 -8.55
CA THR A 60 -2.72 4.98 -8.23
C THR A 60 -2.48 5.15 -6.74
N TRP A 61 -1.29 4.74 -6.29
CA TRP A 61 -0.81 4.96 -4.93
C TRP A 61 0.09 6.19 -4.81
N THR A 62 0.20 6.72 -3.59
CA THR A 62 1.20 7.71 -3.19
C THR A 62 2.21 7.09 -2.24
N LEU A 63 3.47 7.54 -2.30
CA LEU A 63 4.54 7.00 -1.45
C LEU A 63 4.37 7.56 -0.03
N LEU A 64 4.37 6.68 0.97
CA LEU A 64 4.41 7.08 2.39
C LEU A 64 5.82 6.94 2.98
N ALA A 65 6.52 5.85 2.68
CA ALA A 65 7.90 5.60 3.14
C ALA A 65 8.64 4.64 2.18
N GLY A 66 9.97 4.68 2.16
CA GLY A 66 10.81 3.89 1.25
C GLY A 66 11.09 4.60 -0.08
N ASN A 67 11.40 3.84 -1.13
CA ASN A 67 11.79 4.38 -2.44
C ASN A 67 10.67 4.23 -3.48
N ARG A 68 10.44 5.28 -4.29
CA ARG A 68 9.46 5.30 -5.39
C ARG A 68 9.82 4.33 -6.54
N ASN A 69 11.10 4.00 -6.70
CA ASN A 69 11.63 3.24 -7.85
C ASN A 69 12.26 1.88 -7.49
N GLY A 70 12.04 1.35 -6.28
CA GLY A 70 12.48 -0.01 -5.91
C GLY A 70 13.99 -0.23 -5.73
N MET A 71 14.81 0.82 -5.71
CA MET A 71 16.25 0.72 -5.40
C MET A 71 16.52 0.93 -3.91
N SER A 72 17.17 -0.03 -3.28
CA SER A 72 17.74 0.12 -1.93
C SER A 72 18.80 1.23 -1.95
N GLY A 73 18.60 2.34 -1.24
CA GLY A 73 19.55 3.48 -1.20
C GLY A 73 19.58 4.21 0.14
N SER A 74 20.71 4.11 0.83
CA SER A 74 21.07 4.56 2.18
C SER A 74 20.82 6.05 2.49
N SER A 75 19.58 6.41 2.81
CA SER A 75 19.21 7.62 3.56
C SER A 75 18.02 7.31 4.47
N SER A 76 17.76 8.14 5.48
CA SER A 76 16.98 7.93 6.73
C SER A 76 15.49 7.55 6.62
N ILE A 77 15.07 6.95 5.50
CA ILE A 77 13.69 6.70 5.06
C ILE A 77 13.52 5.29 4.43
N LEU A 78 14.53 4.43 4.49
CA LEU A 78 14.47 3.09 3.89
C LEU A 78 13.91 2.02 4.82
N LEU A 79 12.97 1.24 4.29
CA LEU A 79 12.51 -0.01 4.87
C LEU A 79 13.10 -1.16 4.08
N ASN A 80 13.73 -2.12 4.75
CA ASN A 80 14.17 -3.37 4.15
C ASN A 80 13.13 -4.44 4.46
N SER A 81 12.49 -4.99 3.42
CA SER A 81 11.53 -6.10 3.55
C SER A 81 10.42 -5.85 4.59
N PRO A 82 9.63 -4.76 4.48
CA PRO A 82 8.57 -4.48 5.45
C PRO A 82 7.56 -5.64 5.49
N SER A 83 7.44 -6.28 6.65
CA SER A 83 6.56 -7.42 6.89
C SER A 83 5.25 -7.03 7.56
N THR A 84 5.25 -5.94 8.33
CA THR A 84 4.07 -5.42 9.02
C THR A 84 4.11 -3.89 9.07
N VAL A 85 2.94 -3.26 9.11
CA VAL A 85 2.76 -1.84 9.45
C VAL A 85 1.85 -1.81 10.67
N THR A 86 2.40 -1.41 11.80
CA THR A 86 1.63 -1.13 13.01
C THR A 86 1.79 0.33 13.35
N PHE A 87 0.72 0.93 13.87
CA PHE A 87 0.71 2.28 14.39
C PHE A 87 0.68 2.20 15.92
N ASP A 88 1.41 3.06 16.62
CA ASP A 88 1.20 3.24 18.07
C ASP A 88 -0.23 3.79 18.32
N SER A 89 -0.72 3.71 19.54
CA SER A 89 -1.96 4.30 20.05
C SER A 89 -2.20 5.76 19.64
N MET A 90 -1.15 6.50 19.26
CA MET A 90 -1.22 7.87 18.71
C MET A 90 -1.28 7.96 17.18
N LYS A 91 -1.18 6.83 16.47
CA LYS A 91 -1.24 6.72 15.00
C LYS A 91 -0.18 7.54 14.24
N ASN A 92 1.02 7.63 14.80
CA ASN A 92 2.24 8.14 14.15
C ASN A 92 3.07 7.01 13.55
#